data_AF-A0A5N4E3B4-F1
#
_entry.id   AF-A0A5N4E3B4-F1
#
_cell.length_a   1.000
_cell.length_b   1.000
_cell.length_c   1.000
_cell.angle_alpha   90.00
_cell.angle_beta   90.00
_cell.angle_gamma   90.00
#
_symmetry.space_group_name_H-M   'P 1'
#
loop_
_entity.id
_entity.type
_entity.pdbx_description
1 polymer ?
#
loop_
_entity_poly.entity_id
_entity_poly.type
_entity_poly.pdbx_seq_one_letter_code
_entity_poly.pdbx_strand_id
1 'polypeptide(L)'
;MTFLLCVLGYPHKYGPQGGCADHSVFERMKKYQMTGAEVTQTPHEEHTVNGPELLRKKRTTSAEKNTCQLYIQTDHLFFKYYGTREAVIAQISSHVKAIDTIYQTTDFSGIRNISFMVKRIRINTTADEKDPTNPFRFPNIGVEKFLELNSEQNHDDYCLAYVFTDRDFDDGVLGLAWVGAPSGSSGGICEKSKLYSDGKKKSLNTGIITVQNYGSHVPPKVSHITFAHEVGHNFGSPHDSGTECTPGESKNLGQKENGNYIMYARATSGDKLNNNKFSL
;
A
#
# COMPACT_ATOMS: atom_id res chain seq x y z
N MET A 1 -10.35 19.14 -33.06
CA MET A 1 -10.56 17.73 -33.44
C MET A 1 -10.52 16.90 -32.18
N THR A 2 -11.58 16.15 -31.98
CA THR A 2 -12.04 15.53 -30.74
C THR A 2 -11.12 14.38 -30.31
N PHE A 3 -10.50 14.46 -29.12
CA PHE A 3 -9.84 13.31 -28.50
C PHE A 3 -10.90 12.47 -27.78
N LEU A 4 -11.44 11.49 -28.51
CA LEU A 4 -12.31 10.43 -28.01
C LEU A 4 -11.64 9.08 -28.33
N LEU A 5 -11.69 8.17 -27.36
CA LEU A 5 -11.41 6.73 -27.44
C LEU A 5 -9.95 6.27 -27.49
N CYS A 6 -9.42 5.97 -26.31
CA CYS A 6 -8.78 4.66 -26.10
C CYS A 6 -9.09 4.17 -24.67
N VAL A 7 -10.32 3.68 -24.49
CA VAL A 7 -10.67 2.76 -23.41
C VAL A 7 -10.56 1.37 -24.03
N LEU A 8 -9.36 0.81 -24.03
CA LEU A 8 -9.16 -0.62 -24.33
C LEU A 8 -8.93 -1.32 -23.00
N GLY A 9 -9.82 -2.27 -22.72
CA GLY A 9 -9.90 -2.96 -21.44
C GLY A 9 -8.62 -3.72 -21.12
N TYR A 10 -8.09 -3.45 -19.93
CA TYR A 10 -7.06 -4.24 -19.30
C TYR A 10 -7.64 -5.62 -18.93
N PRO A 11 -7.05 -6.74 -19.37
CA PRO A 11 -7.31 -8.03 -18.76
C PRO A 11 -6.47 -8.11 -17.47
N HIS A 12 -6.83 -7.32 -16.46
CA HIS A 12 -6.25 -7.49 -15.13
C HIS A 12 -6.72 -8.85 -14.61
N LYS A 13 -5.79 -9.66 -14.07
CA LYS A 13 -6.08 -11.00 -13.52
C LYS A 13 -7.13 -10.97 -12.39
N TYR A 14 -7.39 -9.77 -11.86
CA TYR A 14 -8.52 -9.40 -11.03
C TYR A 14 -9.37 -8.40 -11.81
N GLY A 15 -10.32 -8.91 -12.59
CA GLY A 15 -11.21 -8.10 -13.42
C GLY A 15 -12.18 -7.24 -12.60
N PRO A 16 -13.12 -6.52 -13.26
CA PRO A 16 -14.07 -5.60 -12.63
C PRO A 16 -15.18 -6.29 -11.80
N GLN A 17 -14.89 -7.45 -11.20
CA GLN A 17 -15.85 -8.28 -10.46
C GLN A 17 -15.80 -8.08 -8.94
N GLY A 18 -15.10 -7.05 -8.44
CA GLY A 18 -15.08 -6.72 -7.00
C GLY A 18 -16.14 -5.69 -6.65
N GLY A 19 -16.95 -5.89 -5.61
CA GLY A 19 -17.83 -4.84 -5.06
C GLY A 19 -17.03 -3.78 -4.29
N CYS A 20 -17.68 -3.08 -3.35
CA CYS A 20 -16.95 -2.31 -2.33
C CYS A 20 -16.03 -3.26 -1.52
N ALA A 21 -15.10 -2.69 -0.75
CA ALA A 21 -14.12 -3.47 0.01
C ALA A 21 -14.75 -4.67 0.77
N ASP A 22 -14.16 -5.87 0.61
CA ASP A 22 -14.71 -7.12 1.15
C ASP A 22 -14.72 -7.12 2.69
N HIS A 23 -15.90 -7.31 3.28
CA HIS A 23 -16.09 -7.27 4.73
C HIS A 23 -15.25 -8.31 5.51
N SER A 24 -14.86 -9.41 4.86
CA SER A 24 -13.98 -10.43 5.42
C SER A 24 -12.55 -9.92 5.69
N VAL A 25 -12.10 -8.89 4.95
CA VAL A 25 -10.84 -8.19 5.20
C VAL A 25 -10.90 -7.47 6.55
N PHE A 26 -12.00 -6.77 6.83
CA PHE A 26 -12.16 -6.01 8.08
C PHE A 26 -12.23 -6.91 9.32
N GLU A 27 -12.91 -8.05 9.25
CA GLU A 27 -12.99 -9.00 10.37
C GLU A 27 -11.61 -9.56 10.79
N ARG A 28 -10.69 -9.75 9.84
CA ARG A 28 -9.33 -10.19 10.17
C ARG A 28 -8.45 -9.06 10.67
N MET A 29 -8.62 -7.84 10.16
CA MET A 29 -7.97 -6.66 10.74
C MET A 29 -8.33 -6.53 12.23
N LYS A 30 -9.60 -6.79 12.61
CA LYS A 30 -10.03 -6.82 14.03
C LYS A 30 -9.31 -7.92 14.80
N LYS A 31 -9.24 -9.13 14.24
CA LYS A 31 -8.51 -10.26 14.87
C LYS A 31 -7.03 -9.97 15.08
N TYR A 32 -6.36 -9.28 14.16
CA TYR A 32 -4.95 -8.90 14.35
C TYR A 32 -4.75 -7.89 15.48
N GLN A 33 -5.66 -6.92 15.63
CA GLN A 33 -5.65 -6.03 16.79
C GLN A 33 -5.87 -6.80 18.10
N MET A 34 -6.79 -7.78 18.09
CA MET A 34 -7.12 -8.57 19.29
C MET A 34 -6.08 -9.65 19.64
N THR A 35 -5.40 -10.27 18.67
CA THR A 35 -4.35 -11.28 18.95
C THR A 35 -3.09 -10.67 19.58
N GLY A 36 -2.94 -9.35 19.58
CA GLY A 36 -1.99 -8.64 20.45
C GLY A 36 -2.36 -8.64 21.94
N ALA A 37 -3.56 -9.11 22.32
CA ALA A 37 -4.06 -9.14 23.69
C ALA A 37 -4.05 -10.54 24.35
N GLU A 38 -3.84 -11.62 23.58
CA GLU A 38 -4.02 -13.01 24.07
C GLU A 38 -2.70 -13.81 24.24
N VAL A 39 -1.65 -13.20 24.81
CA VAL A 39 -0.49 -13.99 25.29
C VAL A 39 -0.24 -13.71 26.76
N THR A 40 -1.04 -14.35 27.63
CA THR A 40 -0.76 -14.75 29.03
C THR A 40 -2.08 -15.29 29.61
N GLN A 41 -2.26 -16.49 30.20
CA GLN A 41 -1.41 -17.45 30.89
C GLN A 41 -2.11 -18.83 30.88
N THR A 42 -1.34 -19.92 30.81
CA THR A 42 -1.73 -21.22 31.39
C THR A 42 -1.55 -21.16 32.92
N PRO A 43 -2.50 -21.64 33.74
CA PRO A 43 -2.30 -21.70 35.19
C PRO A 43 -1.62 -23.03 35.56
N HIS A 44 -0.41 -22.96 36.10
CA HIS A 44 0.13 -23.99 36.98
C HIS A 44 -0.21 -23.60 38.42
N GLU A 45 -0.92 -24.49 39.12
CA GLU A 45 -1.19 -24.39 40.55
C GLU A 45 0.07 -24.72 41.36
N GLU A 46 0.39 -23.90 42.37
CA GLU A 46 0.88 -24.35 43.68
C GLU A 46 0.84 -23.21 44.72
N HIS A 47 0.47 -23.56 45.95
CA HIS A 47 0.15 -22.70 47.10
C HIS A 47 1.40 -22.12 47.83
N THR A 48 1.32 -20.89 48.38
CA THR A 48 1.44 -20.54 49.84
C THR A 48 1.61 -19.02 50.17
N VAL A 49 0.58 -18.44 50.83
CA VAL A 49 0.51 -17.58 52.06
C VAL A 49 1.44 -16.36 52.37
N ASN A 50 0.77 -15.19 52.62
CA ASN A 50 1.05 -13.97 53.46
C ASN A 50 1.61 -12.64 52.84
N GLY A 51 0.91 -11.49 53.11
CA GLY A 51 0.93 -10.14 52.44
C GLY A 51 2.11 -9.17 52.67
N PRO A 52 2.01 -7.80 52.52
CA PRO A 52 0.84 -6.92 52.34
C PRO A 52 0.79 -6.10 51.01
N GLU A 53 -0.31 -5.35 50.86
CA GLU A 53 -0.67 -4.50 49.71
C GLU A 53 0.35 -3.45 49.27
N LEU A 54 0.28 -3.12 47.97
CA LEU A 54 0.55 -1.84 47.29
C LEU A 54 1.54 -1.98 46.13
N LEU A 55 0.97 -2.12 44.94
CA LEU A 55 1.07 -1.15 43.85
C LEU A 55 0.29 -1.77 42.68
N ARG A 56 -0.96 -1.34 42.51
CA ARG A 56 -1.75 -1.65 41.31
C ARG A 56 -0.98 -1.09 40.11
N LYS A 57 -0.13 -1.91 39.51
CA LYS A 57 0.43 -1.68 38.18
C LYS A 57 -0.79 -1.45 37.30
N LYS A 58 -1.00 -0.21 36.86
CA LYS A 58 -1.91 0.10 35.76
C LYS A 58 -1.55 -0.92 34.68
N ARG A 59 -2.45 -1.85 34.38
CA ARG A 59 -2.34 -2.68 33.18
C ARG A 59 -2.32 -1.67 32.04
N THR A 60 -1.14 -1.36 31.53
CA THR A 60 -1.00 -0.67 30.26
C THR A 60 -1.76 -1.56 29.28
N THR A 61 -2.89 -1.06 28.79
CA THR A 61 -3.61 -1.69 27.68
C THR A 61 -2.58 -2.05 26.62
N SER A 62 -2.61 -3.30 26.14
CA SER A 62 -1.73 -3.77 25.08
C SER A 62 -1.62 -2.69 24.00
N ALA A 63 -0.41 -2.30 23.62
CA ALA A 63 -0.21 -1.25 22.63
C ALA A 63 -0.97 -1.64 21.36
N GLU A 64 -1.98 -0.85 20.98
CA GLU A 64 -2.77 -1.11 19.78
C GLU A 64 -1.82 -1.21 18.57
N LYS A 65 -1.78 -2.39 17.94
CA LYS A 65 -0.90 -2.67 16.79
C LYS A 65 -1.50 -2.08 15.51
N ASN A 66 -1.52 -0.76 15.42
CA ASN A 66 -2.19 -0.03 14.35
C ASN A 66 -1.20 0.64 13.38
N THR A 67 0.10 0.38 13.52
CA THR A 67 1.13 1.03 12.69
C THR A 67 1.81 0.04 11.75
N CYS A 68 1.71 0.30 10.44
CA CYS A 68 2.43 -0.44 9.41
C CYS A 68 3.83 0.16 9.19
N GLN A 69 4.87 -0.60 9.52
CA GLN A 69 6.26 -0.21 9.31
C GLN A 69 6.68 -0.37 7.84
N LEU A 70 7.07 0.74 7.20
CA LEU A 70 7.44 0.79 5.78
C LEU A 70 8.95 0.73 5.57
N TYR A 71 9.38 -0.01 4.56
CA TYR A 71 10.67 0.16 3.89
C TYR A 71 10.44 0.87 2.56
N ILE A 72 11.05 2.04 2.36
CA ILE A 72 10.91 2.79 1.11
C ILE A 72 12.25 2.88 0.40
N GLN A 73 12.25 2.45 -0.85
CA GLN A 73 13.38 2.53 -1.77
C GLN A 73 13.06 3.55 -2.88
N THR A 74 14.06 4.24 -3.38
CA THR A 74 13.95 5.03 -4.62
C THR A 74 15.05 4.61 -5.58
N ASP A 75 14.72 4.44 -6.85
CA ASP A 75 15.73 4.15 -7.86
C ASP A 75 16.44 5.42 -8.36
N HIS A 76 17.43 5.21 -9.23
CA HIS A 76 18.26 6.29 -9.77
C HIS A 76 17.48 7.29 -10.62
N LEU A 77 16.37 6.88 -11.25
CA LEU A 77 15.52 7.77 -12.06
C LEU A 77 14.72 8.71 -11.16
N PHE A 78 14.12 8.19 -10.08
CA PHE A 78 13.47 9.03 -9.08
C PHE A 78 14.44 10.06 -8.49
N PHE A 79 15.66 9.63 -8.12
CA PHE A 79 16.68 10.56 -7.62
C PHE A 79 17.08 11.59 -8.67
N LYS A 80 17.27 11.18 -9.93
CA LYS A 80 17.64 12.08 -11.03
C LYS A 80 16.60 13.19 -11.24
N TYR A 81 15.31 12.88 -11.11
CA TYR A 81 14.24 13.86 -11.26
C TYR A 81 14.30 14.96 -10.17
N TYR A 82 14.45 14.56 -8.91
CA TYR A 82 14.46 15.50 -7.77
C TYR A 82 15.84 16.11 -7.45
N GLY A 83 16.91 15.54 -8.02
CA GLY A 83 18.28 16.05 -8.00
C GLY A 83 19.06 15.83 -6.69
N THR A 84 18.43 16.03 -5.52
CA THR A 84 19.10 15.94 -4.21
C THR A 84 18.46 14.89 -3.31
N ARG A 85 19.25 14.36 -2.37
CA ARG A 85 18.76 13.36 -1.40
C ARG A 85 17.68 13.96 -0.50
N GLU A 86 17.82 15.23 -0.16
CA GLU A 86 16.89 15.99 0.68
C GLU A 86 15.53 16.15 -0.02
N ALA A 87 15.53 16.49 -1.31
CA ALA A 87 14.30 16.57 -2.10
C ALA A 87 13.61 15.20 -2.21
N VAL A 88 14.37 14.12 -2.41
CA VAL A 88 13.83 12.75 -2.40
C VAL A 88 13.21 12.39 -1.05
N ILE A 89 13.89 12.70 0.06
CA ILE A 89 13.36 12.46 1.42
C ILE A 89 12.06 13.26 1.64
N ALA A 90 12.00 14.51 1.18
CA ALA A 90 10.80 15.33 1.28
C ALA A 90 9.63 14.71 0.51
N GLN A 91 9.87 14.14 -0.68
CA GLN A 91 8.85 13.43 -1.44
C GLN A 91 8.35 12.18 -0.70
N ILE A 92 9.27 11.33 -0.21
CA ILE A 92 8.90 10.14 0.58
C ILE A 92 8.06 10.55 1.80
N SER A 93 8.49 11.59 2.53
CA SER A 93 7.76 12.09 3.69
C SER A 93 6.37 12.59 3.35
N SER A 94 6.23 13.34 2.24
CA SER A 94 4.93 13.82 1.74
C SER A 94 3.97 12.67 1.42
N HIS A 95 4.45 11.65 0.71
CA HIS A 95 3.67 10.46 0.36
C HIS A 95 3.18 9.70 1.59
N VAL A 96 4.08 9.44 2.54
CA VAL A 96 3.73 8.71 3.78
C VAL A 96 2.74 9.50 4.62
N LYS A 97 2.92 10.81 4.75
CA LYS A 97 1.98 11.67 5.48
C LYS A 97 0.59 11.69 4.84
N ALA A 98 0.52 11.69 3.51
CA ALA A 98 -0.74 11.68 2.80
C ALA A 98 -1.51 10.38 3.04
N ILE A 99 -0.87 9.21 2.88
CA ILE A 99 -1.54 7.93 3.16
C ILE A 99 -1.88 7.76 4.63
N ASP A 100 -1.02 8.22 5.54
CA ASP A 100 -1.27 8.18 6.98
C ASP A 100 -2.54 8.96 7.35
N THR A 101 -2.74 10.14 6.76
CA THR A 101 -3.97 10.94 6.96
C THR A 101 -5.21 10.21 6.45
N ILE A 102 -5.15 9.62 5.25
CA ILE A 102 -6.28 8.89 4.63
C ILE A 102 -6.66 7.69 5.50
N TYR A 103 -5.70 6.87 5.90
CA TYR A 103 -5.97 5.63 6.64
C TYR A 103 -6.35 5.87 8.10
N GLN A 104 -5.79 6.90 8.77
CA GLN A 104 -6.18 7.22 10.14
C GLN A 104 -7.62 7.70 10.24
N THR A 105 -8.09 8.43 9.22
CA THR A 105 -9.45 9.02 9.18
C THR A 105 -10.51 8.08 8.63
N THR A 106 -10.11 6.89 8.16
CA THR A 106 -11.03 5.86 7.65
C THR A 106 -11.45 4.92 8.78
N ASP A 107 -12.76 4.62 8.87
CA ASP A 107 -13.30 3.65 9.82
C ASP A 107 -13.50 2.30 9.15
N PHE A 108 -12.55 1.39 9.34
CA PHE A 108 -12.60 0.04 8.78
C PHE A 108 -13.41 -0.88 9.71
N SER A 109 -14.73 -0.66 9.75
CA SER A 109 -15.70 -1.43 10.56
C SER A 109 -15.38 -1.44 12.06
N GLY A 110 -14.99 -0.31 12.63
CA GLY A 110 -14.60 -0.16 14.04
C GLY A 110 -13.10 -0.11 14.28
N ILE A 111 -12.30 -0.39 13.24
CA ILE A 111 -10.85 -0.25 13.26
C ILE A 111 -10.48 1.13 12.75
N ARG A 112 -9.88 1.94 13.62
CA ARG A 112 -9.51 3.32 13.33
C ARG A 112 -8.05 3.56 13.65
N ASN A 113 -7.54 4.73 13.27
CA ASN A 113 -6.17 5.18 13.58
C ASN A 113 -5.08 4.25 13.01
N ILE A 114 -5.32 3.67 11.83
CA ILE A 114 -4.28 2.94 11.10
C ILE A 114 -3.26 3.95 10.62
N SER A 115 -2.01 3.76 11.02
CA SER A 115 -0.91 4.69 10.76
C SER A 115 0.24 4.01 10.01
N PHE A 116 1.08 4.83 9.39
CA PHE A 116 2.27 4.37 8.68
C PHE A 116 3.52 5.05 9.24
N MET A 117 4.59 4.28 9.40
CA MET A 117 5.88 4.84 9.80
C MET A 117 6.99 4.26 8.93
N VAL A 118 7.89 5.10 8.46
CA VAL A 118 9.06 4.63 7.72
C VAL A 118 10.10 4.11 8.70
N LYS A 119 10.42 2.83 8.60
CA LYS A 119 11.47 2.18 9.40
C LYS A 119 12.84 2.27 8.74
N ARG A 120 12.89 2.24 7.41
CA ARG A 120 14.12 2.37 6.63
C ARG A 120 13.86 3.07 5.30
N ILE A 121 14.82 3.91 4.90
CA ILE A 121 14.88 4.53 3.56
C ILE A 121 16.16 4.08 2.87
N ARG A 122 16.07 3.65 1.60
CA ARG A 122 17.21 3.44 0.72
C ARG A 122 17.05 4.29 -0.54
N ILE A 123 17.93 5.26 -0.72
CA ILE A 123 17.92 6.14 -1.90
C ILE A 123 19.11 5.75 -2.76
N ASN A 124 18.84 5.14 -3.92
CA ASN A 124 19.84 4.97 -4.97
C ASN A 124 20.00 6.30 -5.73
N THR A 125 21.23 6.65 -6.02
CA THR A 125 21.64 7.84 -6.79
C THR A 125 22.00 7.46 -8.22
N THR A 126 22.39 8.44 -9.03
CA THR A 126 22.89 8.19 -10.40
C THR A 126 24.19 7.37 -10.44
N ALA A 127 24.94 7.28 -9.35
CA ALA A 127 26.10 6.39 -9.27
C ALA A 127 25.70 4.91 -9.29
N ASP A 128 24.58 4.58 -8.65
CA ASP A 128 24.06 3.21 -8.52
C ASP A 128 23.52 2.65 -9.86
N GLU A 129 23.29 3.51 -10.87
CA GLU A 129 22.99 3.07 -12.24
C GLU A 129 24.14 2.27 -12.85
N LYS A 130 25.39 2.58 -12.46
CA LYS A 130 26.59 1.91 -13.01
C LYS A 130 26.96 0.63 -12.27
N ASP A 131 26.31 0.35 -11.14
CA ASP A 131 26.57 -0.85 -10.35
C ASP A 131 26.02 -2.09 -11.08
N PRO A 132 26.88 -3.03 -11.52
CA PRO A 132 26.41 -4.22 -12.23
C PRO A 132 25.51 -5.13 -11.37
N THR A 133 25.59 -5.02 -10.04
CA THR A 133 24.78 -5.79 -9.09
C THR A 133 23.40 -5.17 -8.84
N ASN A 134 23.18 -3.91 -9.22
CA ASN A 134 21.88 -3.25 -9.07
C ASN A 134 20.91 -3.70 -10.18
N PRO A 135 19.86 -4.48 -9.88
CA PRO A 135 18.94 -4.96 -10.91
C PRO A 135 18.03 -3.85 -11.45
N PHE A 136 17.90 -2.71 -10.75
CA PHE A 136 17.08 -1.57 -11.15
C PHE A 136 17.80 -0.61 -12.10
N ARG A 137 19.03 -0.94 -12.54
CA ARG A 137 19.86 -0.05 -13.38
C ARG A 137 19.37 0.12 -14.82
N PHE A 138 18.60 -0.82 -15.34
CA PHE A 138 18.20 -0.78 -16.75
C PHE A 138 17.12 0.29 -16.98
N PRO A 139 17.14 1.03 -18.10
CA PRO A 139 16.18 2.09 -18.37
C PRO A 139 14.79 1.54 -18.74
N ASN A 140 14.71 0.34 -19.31
CA ASN A 140 13.46 -0.23 -19.82
C ASN A 140 13.13 -1.52 -19.04
N ILE A 141 12.51 -1.37 -17.87
CA ILE A 141 12.04 -2.49 -17.04
C ILE A 141 10.51 -2.43 -17.02
N GLY A 142 9.84 -3.51 -17.47
CA GLY A 142 8.38 -3.60 -17.41
C GLY A 142 7.85 -3.64 -15.98
N VAL A 143 6.61 -3.20 -15.78
CA VAL A 143 6.03 -2.98 -14.45
C VAL A 143 6.01 -4.23 -13.57
N GLU A 144 5.67 -5.40 -14.14
CA GLU A 144 5.65 -6.67 -13.42
C GLU A 144 7.06 -7.08 -13.00
N LYS A 145 8.04 -6.90 -13.89
CA LYS A 145 9.44 -7.22 -13.58
C LYS A 145 9.98 -6.26 -12.52
N PHE A 146 9.61 -4.99 -12.56
CA PHE A 146 10.04 -4.00 -11.57
C PHE A 146 9.51 -4.35 -10.17
N LEU A 147 8.23 -4.76 -10.05
CA LEU A 147 7.67 -5.28 -8.79
C LEU A 147 8.33 -6.60 -8.37
N GLU A 148 8.59 -7.50 -9.32
CA GLU A 148 9.27 -8.77 -9.02
C GLU A 148 10.66 -8.54 -8.43
N LEU A 149 11.44 -7.59 -8.97
CA LEU A 149 12.76 -7.23 -8.45
C LEU A 149 12.70 -6.68 -7.02
N ASN A 150 11.66 -5.93 -6.68
CA ASN A 150 11.42 -5.55 -5.28
C ASN A 150 11.11 -6.79 -4.43
N SER A 151 10.29 -7.69 -4.96
CA SER A 151 9.82 -8.90 -4.27
C SER A 151 10.92 -9.96 -4.06
N GLU A 152 11.97 -10.00 -4.87
CA GLU A 152 13.10 -10.93 -4.72
C GLU A 152 14.04 -10.58 -3.54
N GLN A 153 13.80 -9.46 -2.84
CA GLN A 153 14.51 -9.10 -1.61
C GLN A 153 13.81 -9.68 -0.36
N ASN A 154 14.53 -9.78 0.76
CA ASN A 154 13.93 -10.12 2.06
C ASN A 154 13.39 -8.87 2.75
N HIS A 155 12.08 -8.86 3.01
CA HIS A 155 11.38 -7.75 3.66
C HIS A 155 10.68 -8.18 4.95
N ASP A 156 11.18 -9.22 5.62
CA ASP A 156 10.51 -9.81 6.79
C ASP A 156 10.39 -8.83 7.97
N ASP A 157 11.30 -7.85 8.06
CA ASP A 157 11.33 -6.87 9.14
C ASP A 157 10.35 -5.69 8.96
N TYR A 158 9.58 -5.68 7.88
CA TYR A 158 8.68 -4.59 7.52
C TYR A 158 7.25 -5.12 7.30
N CYS A 159 6.27 -4.26 7.56
CA CYS A 159 4.89 -4.53 7.20
C CYS A 159 4.73 -4.50 5.67
N LEU A 160 5.30 -3.49 5.01
CA LEU A 160 5.35 -3.34 3.55
C LEU A 160 6.69 -2.76 3.09
N ALA A 161 7.09 -3.10 1.86
CA ALA A 161 8.28 -2.57 1.20
C ALA A 161 7.96 -2.02 -0.21
N TYR A 162 8.25 -0.74 -0.44
CA TYR A 162 7.93 -0.05 -1.68
C TYR A 162 9.17 0.45 -2.42
N VAL A 163 9.10 0.48 -3.75
CA VAL A 163 10.07 1.17 -4.61
C VAL A 163 9.36 2.28 -5.37
N PHE A 164 9.85 3.51 -5.22
CA PHE A 164 9.39 4.68 -5.95
C PHE A 164 10.32 4.90 -7.15
N THR A 165 9.76 5.17 -8.32
CA THR A 165 10.50 5.37 -9.57
C THR A 165 9.92 6.52 -10.39
N ASP A 166 10.66 6.95 -11.40
CA ASP A 166 10.25 7.94 -12.42
C ASP A 166 10.34 7.25 -13.78
N ARG A 167 9.53 6.20 -13.95
CA ARG A 167 9.46 5.36 -15.15
C ARG A 167 8.10 5.51 -15.80
N ASP A 168 8.09 5.74 -17.10
CA ASP A 168 6.87 5.69 -17.88
C ASP A 168 6.58 4.23 -18.23
N PHE A 169 5.69 3.58 -17.47
CA PHE A 169 5.29 2.21 -17.74
C PHE A 169 4.26 2.16 -18.87
N ASP A 170 4.27 1.05 -19.61
CA ASP A 170 3.31 0.82 -20.69
C ASP A 170 1.86 0.89 -20.18
N ASP A 171 0.94 1.20 -21.09
CA ASP A 171 -0.51 1.29 -20.84
C ASP A 171 -0.93 2.28 -19.73
N GLY A 172 -0.03 3.21 -19.38
CA GLY A 172 -0.31 4.29 -18.43
C GLY A 172 -0.38 3.86 -16.97
N VAL A 173 0.27 2.74 -16.63
CA VAL A 173 0.29 2.18 -15.28
C VAL A 173 1.09 3.08 -14.31
N LEU A 174 0.45 3.46 -13.21
CA LEU A 174 1.05 4.33 -12.19
C LEU A 174 1.64 3.58 -10.99
N GLY A 175 1.28 2.30 -10.81
CA GLY A 175 1.70 1.50 -9.68
C GLY A 175 1.30 0.03 -9.86
N LEU A 176 1.88 -0.83 -9.03
CA LEU A 176 1.51 -2.23 -8.96
C LEU A 176 1.84 -2.79 -7.56
N ALA A 177 0.93 -3.57 -7.01
CA ALA A 177 1.08 -4.16 -5.69
C ALA A 177 0.48 -5.57 -5.61
N TRP A 178 1.05 -6.40 -4.73
CA TRP A 178 0.44 -7.70 -4.41
C TRP A 178 -0.79 -7.52 -3.52
N VAL A 179 -1.93 -8.04 -3.99
CA VAL A 179 -3.19 -7.92 -3.25
C VAL A 179 -3.18 -8.83 -2.02
N GLY A 180 -3.51 -8.26 -0.86
CA GLY A 180 -3.68 -9.00 0.38
C GLY A 180 -4.92 -9.88 0.38
N ALA A 181 -4.90 -10.98 1.14
CA ALA A 181 -6.08 -11.82 1.30
C ALA A 181 -6.28 -12.26 2.77
N PRO A 182 -7.54 -12.36 3.24
CA PRO A 182 -7.84 -12.87 4.57
C PRO A 182 -7.43 -14.34 4.78
N SER A 183 -7.33 -15.13 3.73
CA SER A 183 -6.76 -16.49 3.73
C SER A 183 -6.61 -16.99 2.29
N GLY A 184 -5.93 -18.11 2.10
CA GLY A 184 -5.92 -18.84 0.82
C GLY A 184 -5.06 -18.23 -0.31
N SER A 185 -4.62 -16.98 -0.21
CA SER A 185 -3.67 -16.35 -1.13
C SER A 185 -2.49 -15.71 -0.39
N SER A 186 -1.35 -15.59 -1.06
CA SER A 186 -0.16 -14.90 -0.55
C SER A 186 -0.09 -13.50 -1.12
N GLY A 187 0.36 -12.52 -0.32
CA GLY A 187 0.50 -11.14 -0.76
C GLY A 187 0.00 -10.14 0.29
N GLY A 188 0.42 -8.89 0.13
CA GLY A 188 -0.03 -7.79 0.96
C GLY A 188 0.67 -7.69 2.31
N ILE A 189 0.04 -7.00 3.26
CA ILE A 189 0.64 -6.66 4.55
C ILE A 189 1.14 -7.90 5.31
N CYS A 190 2.30 -7.77 5.95
CA CYS A 190 2.88 -8.77 6.86
C CYS A 190 3.21 -10.13 6.23
N GLU A 191 3.28 -10.23 4.89
CA GLU A 191 3.73 -11.43 4.20
C GLU A 191 5.25 -11.65 4.43
N LYS A 192 5.63 -12.91 4.67
CA LYS A 192 7.03 -13.31 4.89
C LYS A 192 7.66 -13.91 3.65
N SER A 193 8.99 -13.83 3.60
CA SER A 193 9.81 -14.36 2.53
C SER A 193 9.72 -15.89 2.46
N LYS A 194 9.28 -16.44 1.33
CA LYS A 194 9.17 -17.90 1.11
C LYS A 194 9.43 -18.28 -0.35
N LEU A 195 9.61 -19.57 -0.59
CA LEU A 195 9.83 -20.14 -1.92
C LEU A 195 8.49 -20.27 -2.66
N TYR A 196 8.43 -19.79 -3.91
CA TYR A 196 7.25 -19.89 -4.78
C TYR A 196 7.46 -20.91 -5.91
N SER A 197 6.38 -21.18 -6.66
CA SER A 197 6.33 -22.18 -7.73
C SER A 197 7.31 -21.93 -8.88
N ASP A 198 7.76 -20.70 -9.05
CA ASP A 198 8.80 -20.31 -10.01
C ASP A 198 10.23 -20.56 -9.51
N GLY A 199 10.37 -21.20 -8.34
CA GLY A 199 11.67 -21.56 -7.76
C GLY A 199 12.40 -20.39 -7.09
N LYS A 200 11.77 -19.22 -6.98
CA LYS A 200 12.39 -18.03 -6.39
C LYS A 200 11.90 -17.81 -4.97
N LYS A 201 12.82 -17.43 -4.08
CA LYS A 201 12.47 -16.93 -2.75
C LYS A 201 12.05 -15.46 -2.88
N LYS A 202 10.81 -15.16 -2.52
CA LYS A 202 10.21 -13.82 -2.66
C LYS A 202 9.49 -13.40 -1.39
N SER A 203 9.38 -12.09 -1.17
CA SER A 203 8.51 -11.45 -0.19
C SER A 203 7.43 -10.69 -0.97
N LEU A 204 6.15 -11.03 -0.77
CA LEU A 204 5.02 -10.41 -1.50
C LEU A 204 4.32 -9.32 -0.67
N ASN A 205 4.99 -8.80 0.35
CA ASN A 205 4.60 -7.59 1.09
C ASN A 205 5.12 -6.33 0.36
N THR A 206 4.98 -6.30 -0.95
CA THR A 206 5.63 -5.33 -1.83
C THR A 206 4.65 -4.59 -2.73
N GLY A 207 5.06 -3.38 -3.10
CA GLY A 207 4.42 -2.56 -4.12
C GLY A 207 5.42 -1.62 -4.78
N ILE A 208 5.00 -0.98 -5.86
CA ILE A 208 5.77 0.03 -6.59
C ILE A 208 4.85 1.18 -7.00
N ILE A 209 5.41 2.38 -7.10
CA ILE A 209 4.71 3.53 -7.72
C ILE A 209 5.67 4.25 -8.65
N THR A 210 5.12 4.85 -9.71
CA THR A 210 5.83 5.80 -10.56
C THR A 210 5.24 7.20 -10.46
N VAL A 211 6.08 8.21 -10.67
CA VAL A 211 5.69 9.62 -10.75
C VAL A 211 5.71 10.15 -12.19
N GLN A 212 5.76 9.28 -13.19
CA GLN A 212 5.70 9.62 -14.61
C GLN A 212 4.59 8.81 -15.31
N ASN A 213 3.90 9.46 -16.25
CA ASN A 213 2.93 8.81 -17.13
C ASN A 213 2.81 9.57 -18.46
N TYR A 214 2.88 8.85 -19.58
CA TYR A 214 2.83 9.40 -20.95
C TYR A 214 3.78 10.59 -21.14
N GLY A 215 5.04 10.41 -20.73
CA GLY A 215 6.10 11.42 -20.80
C GLY A 215 5.93 12.62 -19.85
N SER A 216 4.87 12.66 -19.06
CA SER A 216 4.54 13.79 -18.17
C SER A 216 4.70 13.41 -16.71
N HIS A 217 5.19 14.35 -15.90
CA HIS A 217 5.28 14.15 -14.47
C HIS A 217 3.90 14.24 -13.81
N VAL A 218 3.61 13.29 -12.92
CA VAL A 218 2.33 13.15 -12.24
C VAL A 218 2.30 14.13 -11.05
N PRO A 219 1.27 14.99 -10.92
CA PRO A 219 1.18 15.91 -9.79
C PRO A 219 1.17 15.17 -8.44
N PRO A 220 1.77 15.74 -7.37
CA PRO A 220 1.89 15.07 -6.06
C PRO A 220 0.56 14.56 -5.52
N LYS A 221 -0.53 15.29 -5.74
CA LYS A 221 -1.88 14.88 -5.35
C LYS A 221 -2.32 13.57 -5.98
N VAL A 222 -2.08 13.39 -7.28
CA VAL A 222 -2.41 12.14 -7.97
C VAL A 222 -1.47 11.04 -7.50
N SER A 223 -0.18 11.34 -7.36
CA SER A 223 0.81 10.37 -6.89
C SER A 223 0.56 9.88 -5.45
N HIS A 224 0.09 10.75 -4.55
CA HIS A 224 -0.36 10.37 -3.21
C HIS A 224 -1.55 9.41 -3.26
N ILE A 225 -2.53 9.65 -4.16
CA ILE A 225 -3.69 8.77 -4.33
C ILE A 225 -3.26 7.44 -4.95
N THR A 226 -2.34 7.45 -5.92
CA THR A 226 -1.73 6.22 -6.46
C THR A 226 -1.08 5.43 -5.34
N PHE A 227 -0.29 6.06 -4.47
CA PHE A 227 0.32 5.34 -3.36
C PHE A 227 -0.73 4.78 -2.38
N ALA A 228 -1.78 5.55 -2.08
CA ALA A 228 -2.90 5.06 -1.27
C ALA A 228 -3.61 3.86 -1.92
N HIS A 229 -3.78 3.86 -3.25
CA HIS A 229 -4.39 2.78 -4.02
C HIS A 229 -3.58 1.48 -3.94
N GLU A 230 -2.27 1.55 -4.19
CA GLU A 230 -1.39 0.39 -4.11
C GLU A 230 -1.32 -0.20 -2.69
N VAL A 231 -1.28 0.67 -1.68
CA VAL A 231 -1.35 0.23 -0.28
C VAL A 231 -2.73 -0.36 0.01
N GLY A 232 -3.80 0.14 -0.62
CA GLY A 232 -5.16 -0.41 -0.53
C GLY A 232 -5.22 -1.86 -1.01
N HIS A 233 -4.57 -2.16 -2.13
CA HIS A 233 -4.37 -3.54 -2.60
C HIS A 233 -3.62 -4.38 -1.57
N ASN A 234 -2.52 -3.88 -1.00
CA ASN A 234 -1.80 -4.64 0.02
C ASN A 234 -2.63 -4.90 1.29
N PHE A 235 -3.57 -4.02 1.63
CA PHE A 235 -4.53 -4.23 2.71
C PHE A 235 -5.66 -5.19 2.32
N GLY A 236 -5.73 -5.61 1.05
CA GLY A 236 -6.64 -6.61 0.54
C GLY A 236 -7.88 -6.06 -0.17
N SER A 237 -7.92 -4.76 -0.45
CA SER A 237 -9.01 -4.20 -1.25
C SER A 237 -8.84 -4.57 -2.73
N PRO A 238 -9.87 -5.14 -3.39
CA PRO A 238 -9.92 -5.20 -4.83
C PRO A 238 -10.19 -3.81 -5.41
N HIS A 239 -10.26 -3.72 -6.74
CA HIS A 239 -10.83 -2.54 -7.39
C HIS A 239 -12.32 -2.42 -7.14
N ASP A 240 -12.79 -1.19 -7.08
CA ASP A 240 -14.21 -0.86 -6.97
C ASP A 240 -14.98 -1.26 -8.23
N SER A 241 -16.16 -1.85 -8.06
CA SER A 241 -17.20 -1.97 -9.08
C SER A 241 -18.58 -1.72 -8.48
N GLY A 242 -19.58 -1.55 -9.35
CA GLY A 242 -20.92 -1.16 -8.94
C GLY A 242 -21.03 0.35 -8.71
N THR A 243 -22.17 0.94 -9.05
CA THR A 243 -22.37 2.40 -9.01
C THR A 243 -22.29 2.98 -7.61
N GLU A 244 -22.49 2.17 -6.57
CA GLU A 244 -22.33 2.57 -5.18
C GLU A 244 -20.86 2.83 -4.81
N CYS A 245 -19.93 2.06 -5.39
CA CYS A 245 -18.48 2.19 -5.19
C CYS A 245 -17.79 2.96 -6.34
N THR A 246 -18.49 3.19 -7.46
CA THR A 246 -18.02 4.02 -8.58
C THR A 246 -18.98 5.19 -8.88
N PRO A 247 -19.26 6.09 -7.92
CA PRO A 247 -20.27 7.13 -8.10
C PRO A 247 -19.98 8.12 -9.24
N GLY A 248 -18.73 8.23 -9.70
CA GLY A 248 -18.34 8.97 -10.92
C GLY A 248 -18.89 8.36 -12.21
N GLU A 249 -19.30 7.10 -12.20
CA GLU A 249 -19.98 6.42 -13.31
C GLU A 249 -21.52 6.51 -13.21
N SER A 250 -22.05 7.09 -12.12
CA SER A 250 -23.50 7.27 -11.93
C SER A 250 -24.10 8.21 -12.97
N LYS A 251 -25.37 7.93 -13.34
CA LYS A 251 -26.20 8.84 -14.15
C LYS A 251 -26.69 10.04 -13.36
N ASN A 252 -26.68 9.97 -12.02
CA ASN A 252 -27.06 11.08 -11.16
C ASN A 252 -25.91 12.09 -11.08
N LEU A 253 -26.17 13.33 -11.53
CA LEU A 253 -25.14 14.37 -11.60
C LEU A 253 -24.53 14.69 -10.22
N GLY A 254 -25.34 14.71 -9.16
CA GLY A 254 -24.86 15.01 -7.81
C GLY A 254 -23.90 13.95 -7.27
N GLN A 255 -24.06 12.68 -7.65
CA GLN A 255 -23.09 11.63 -7.31
C GLN A 255 -21.85 11.72 -8.19
N LYS A 256 -22.04 11.97 -9.49
CA LYS A 256 -20.96 12.05 -10.47
C LYS A 256 -19.97 13.19 -10.18
N GLU A 257 -20.46 14.32 -9.68
CA GLU A 257 -19.63 15.48 -9.32
C GLU A 257 -18.64 15.18 -8.20
N ASN A 258 -18.95 14.23 -7.31
CA ASN A 258 -18.07 13.80 -6.23
C ASN A 258 -16.95 12.85 -6.67
N GLY A 259 -17.01 12.32 -7.91
CA GLY A 259 -16.00 11.43 -8.49
C GLY A 259 -15.93 10.04 -7.84
N ASN A 260 -14.98 9.22 -8.30
CA ASN A 260 -14.76 7.86 -7.78
C ASN A 260 -13.84 7.83 -6.55
N TYR A 261 -13.85 6.70 -5.83
CA TYR A 261 -13.00 6.47 -4.66
C TYR A 261 -11.57 6.03 -5.02
N ILE A 262 -10.72 5.89 -4.00
CA ILE A 262 -9.30 5.55 -4.14
C ILE A 262 -9.10 4.23 -4.92
N MET A 263 -9.96 3.23 -4.71
CA MET A 263 -9.79 1.89 -5.31
C MET A 263 -10.41 1.77 -6.71
N TYR A 264 -10.76 2.88 -7.34
CA TYR A 264 -11.26 2.86 -8.72
C TYR A 264 -10.18 2.34 -9.69
N ALA A 265 -10.57 1.45 -10.60
CA ALA A 265 -9.65 0.74 -11.50
C ALA A 265 -8.96 1.64 -12.56
N ARG A 266 -9.34 2.91 -12.68
CA ARG A 266 -8.77 3.84 -13.67
C ARG A 266 -8.19 5.08 -12.99
N ALA A 267 -7.26 5.73 -13.68
CA ALA A 267 -6.63 6.95 -13.22
C ALA A 267 -7.65 8.02 -12.81
N THR A 268 -7.31 8.78 -11.78
CA THR A 268 -8.11 9.88 -11.23
C THR A 268 -7.33 11.18 -11.25
N SER A 269 -8.01 12.31 -11.40
CA SER A 269 -7.38 13.64 -11.31
C SER A 269 -7.08 14.05 -9.86
N GLY A 270 -7.74 13.41 -8.89
CA GLY A 270 -7.68 13.74 -7.47
C GLY A 270 -8.44 15.01 -7.07
N ASP A 271 -9.15 15.69 -7.99
CA ASP A 271 -9.90 16.94 -7.72
C ASP A 271 -11.23 16.72 -7.04
N LYS A 272 -11.72 15.47 -7.08
CA LYS A 272 -13.06 15.16 -6.63
C LYS A 272 -13.05 14.75 -5.17
N LEU A 273 -14.16 15.02 -4.49
CA LEU A 273 -14.32 14.80 -3.05
C LEU A 273 -13.99 13.35 -2.63
N ASN A 274 -14.40 12.37 -3.44
CA ASN A 274 -14.22 10.96 -3.14
C ASN A 274 -12.81 10.44 -3.43
N ASN A 275 -11.99 11.17 -4.19
CA ASN A 275 -10.68 10.67 -4.61
C ASN A 275 -9.68 10.48 -3.45
N ASN A 276 -9.99 10.99 -2.26
CA ASN A 276 -9.19 10.84 -1.04
C ASN A 276 -9.88 9.94 0.01
N LYS A 277 -10.84 9.11 -0.40
CA LYS A 277 -11.60 8.23 0.49
C LYS A 277 -11.70 6.82 -0.12
N PHE A 278 -11.80 5.83 0.76
CA PHE A 278 -12.20 4.47 0.36
C PHE A 278 -13.72 4.37 0.25
N SER A 279 -14.19 3.55 -0.70
CA SER A 279 -15.54 2.97 -0.71
C SER A 279 -15.59 1.90 0.37
N LEU A 280 -16.57 1.99 1.27
CA LEU A 280 -16.81 1.04 2.36
C LEU A 280 -18.18 0.41 2.19
#